data_AF-A0A9X4QZF5-F1
#
_entry.id   AF-A0A9X4QZF5-F1
#
_cell.length_a   1.000
_cell.length_b   1.000
_cell.length_c   1.000
_cell.angle_alpha   90.00
_cell.angle_beta   90.00
_cell.angle_gamma   90.00
#
_symmetry.space_group_name_H-M   'P 1'
#
loop_
_entity.id
_entity.type
_entity.pdbx_description
1 polymer ?
#
loop_
_entity_poly.entity_id
_entity_poly.type
_entity_poly.pdbx_seq_one_letter_code
_entity_poly.pdbx_strand_id
1 'polypeptide(L)'
;ENSKQDYDKFAQRRDELGKEIKHKFNDKRQLQTDNQLLIEQLEILRVEKETEKAKLDEIKANREKEEQEYQKMIKALKEPVNTKYEYEYKKPNLFSEERYKTDNVIVSKATMDQLSEQAQYGRRIAPDYEKLMNGERYQELQEDLELQREKIIEQDNKMANAKRNYNKIKQEKDEMIKDQKETNQLLNKTCGVIKGWVGEKIYHKGIDYVDTHMQRNQKIRNIMTVDENDKSFFEKKDRVILQKQFEQQSIVKEQDKGFDLDL
;
A
#
# COMPACT_ATOMS: atom_id res chain seq x y z
N GLU A 1 -13.11 -51.85 39.14
CA GLU A 1 -11.97 -51.62 38.23
C GLU A 1 -12.31 -50.72 37.03
N ASN A 2 -13.48 -50.87 36.38
CA ASN A 2 -13.88 -50.04 35.22
C ASN A 2 -13.88 -48.52 35.45
N SER A 3 -14.31 -48.03 36.63
CA SER A 3 -14.38 -46.59 36.92
C SER A 3 -13.02 -45.88 36.96
N LYS A 4 -11.92 -46.59 37.24
CA LYS A 4 -10.58 -45.99 37.32
C LYS A 4 -9.94 -45.87 35.93
N GLN A 5 -10.16 -46.87 35.08
CA GLN A 5 -9.76 -46.85 33.66
C GLN A 5 -10.48 -45.75 32.86
N ASP A 6 -11.76 -45.51 33.12
CA ASP A 6 -12.51 -44.44 32.47
C ASP A 6 -12.03 -43.04 32.92
N TYR A 7 -11.62 -42.91 34.18
CA TYR A 7 -11.05 -41.67 34.72
C TYR A 7 -9.66 -41.36 34.13
N ASP A 8 -8.81 -42.38 33.99
CA ASP A 8 -7.47 -42.22 33.41
C ASP A 8 -7.54 -41.91 31.89
N LYS A 9 -8.49 -42.53 31.16
CA LYS A 9 -8.79 -42.16 29.76
C LYS A 9 -9.30 -40.72 29.64
N PHE A 10 -10.14 -40.29 30.59
CA PHE A 10 -10.65 -38.92 30.63
C PHE A 10 -9.53 -37.91 30.88
N ALA A 11 -8.64 -38.20 31.83
CA ALA A 11 -7.49 -37.36 32.15
C ALA A 11 -6.54 -37.21 30.94
N GLN A 12 -6.23 -38.31 30.25
CA GLN A 12 -5.41 -38.28 29.04
C GLN A 12 -6.06 -37.45 27.92
N ARG A 13 -7.36 -37.67 27.65
CA ARG A 13 -8.07 -36.93 26.59
C ARG A 13 -8.15 -35.43 26.89
N ARG A 14 -8.33 -35.05 28.16
CA ARG A 14 -8.31 -33.64 28.59
C ARG A 14 -6.95 -32.98 28.36
N ASP A 15 -5.87 -33.69 28.69
CA ASP A 15 -4.51 -33.16 28.55
C ASP A 15 -4.08 -33.06 27.08
N GLU A 16 -4.50 -34.01 26.23
CA GLU A 16 -4.35 -33.93 24.77
C GLU A 16 -5.11 -32.74 24.18
N LEU A 17 -6.39 -32.57 24.55
CA LEU A 17 -7.22 -31.45 24.10
C LEU A 17 -6.63 -30.11 24.55
N GLY A 18 -6.10 -30.04 25.78
CA GLY A 18 -5.45 -28.85 26.31
C GLY A 18 -4.18 -28.46 25.53
N LYS A 19 -3.38 -29.45 25.10
CA LYS A 19 -2.20 -29.22 24.24
C LYS A 19 -2.62 -28.73 22.85
N GLU A 20 -3.64 -29.34 22.26
CA GLU A 20 -4.16 -28.96 20.94
C GLU A 20 -4.73 -27.53 20.93
N ILE A 21 -5.52 -27.17 21.95
CA ILE A 21 -6.06 -25.82 22.10
C ILE A 21 -4.94 -24.78 22.25
N LYS A 22 -3.90 -25.10 23.03
CA LYS A 22 -2.77 -24.19 23.24
C LYS A 22 -1.96 -23.98 21.95
N HIS A 23 -1.77 -25.05 21.17
CA HIS A 23 -1.13 -24.97 19.85
C HIS A 23 -1.93 -24.07 18.90
N LYS A 24 -3.23 -24.34 18.71
CA LYS A 24 -4.11 -23.55 17.84
C LYS A 24 -4.19 -22.07 18.27
N PHE A 25 -4.12 -21.78 19.57
CA PHE A 25 -4.11 -20.40 20.08
C PHE A 25 -2.81 -19.65 19.72
N ASN A 26 -1.67 -20.33 19.81
CA ASN A 26 -0.38 -19.75 19.41
C ASN A 26 -0.34 -19.50 17.90
N ASP A 27 -0.81 -20.44 17.08
CA ASP A 27 -0.88 -20.27 15.62
C ASP A 27 -1.72 -19.05 15.24
N LYS A 28 -2.86 -18.86 15.90
CA LYS A 28 -3.74 -17.71 15.68
C LYS A 28 -3.07 -16.38 16.06
N ARG A 29 -2.29 -16.35 17.14
CA ARG A 29 -1.55 -15.16 17.55
C ARG A 29 -0.49 -14.81 16.51
N GLN A 30 0.23 -15.81 16.02
CA GLN A 30 1.23 -15.64 14.96
C GLN A 30 0.61 -15.05 13.69
N LEU A 31 -0.52 -15.59 13.23
CA LEU A 31 -1.24 -15.09 12.06
C LEU A 31 -1.76 -13.66 12.22
N GLN A 32 -2.12 -13.25 13.43
CA GLN A 32 -2.53 -11.87 13.68
C GLN A 32 -1.37 -10.90 13.50
N THR A 33 -0.17 -11.29 13.97
CA THR A 33 1.07 -10.54 13.75
C THR A 33 1.42 -10.49 12.27
N ASP A 34 1.34 -11.61 11.56
CA ASP A 34 1.66 -11.68 10.13
C ASP A 34 0.70 -10.80 9.29
N ASN A 35 -0.60 -10.80 9.61
CA ASN A 35 -1.58 -9.93 8.95
C ASN A 35 -1.29 -8.44 9.17
N GLN A 36 -0.84 -8.06 10.37
CA GLN A 36 -0.54 -6.67 10.69
C GLN A 36 0.70 -6.20 9.91
N LEU A 37 1.71 -7.06 9.81
CA LEU A 37 2.92 -6.81 9.01
C LEU A 37 2.59 -6.70 7.50
N LEU A 38 1.65 -7.52 7.00
CA LEU A 38 1.12 -7.41 5.64
C LEU A 38 0.41 -6.07 5.35
N ILE A 39 -0.36 -5.55 6.32
CA ILE A 39 -1.02 -4.25 6.19
C ILE A 39 0.01 -3.12 6.09
N GLU A 40 1.05 -3.16 6.92
CA GLU A 40 2.15 -2.19 6.87
C GLU A 40 2.89 -2.25 5.51
N GLN A 41 3.16 -3.44 4.99
CA GLN A 41 3.77 -3.61 3.67
C GLN A 41 2.90 -3.06 2.54
N LEU A 42 1.57 -3.24 2.61
CA LEU A 42 0.65 -2.69 1.61
C LEU A 42 0.63 -1.16 1.61
N GLU A 43 0.75 -0.53 2.78
CA GLU A 43 0.81 0.92 2.88
C GLU A 43 2.12 1.47 2.29
N ILE A 44 3.26 0.81 2.56
CA ILE A 44 4.55 1.15 1.95
C ILE A 44 4.47 1.08 0.42
N LEU A 45 3.95 -0.03 -0.12
CA LEU A 45 3.78 -0.21 -1.57
C LEU A 45 2.85 0.84 -2.19
N ARG A 46 1.82 1.28 -1.45
CA ARG A 46 0.91 2.34 -1.90
C ARG A 46 1.65 3.67 -2.04
N VAL A 47 2.42 4.05 -1.02
CA VAL A 47 3.22 5.28 -1.02
C VAL A 47 4.25 5.24 -2.16
N GLU A 48 4.97 4.12 -2.32
CA GLU A 48 5.94 3.94 -3.40
C GLU A 48 5.30 4.17 -4.78
N LYS A 49 4.13 3.56 -5.02
CA LYS A 49 3.38 3.74 -6.27
C LYS A 49 2.99 5.21 -6.52
N GLU A 50 2.57 5.94 -5.50
CA GLU A 50 2.25 7.36 -5.62
C GLU A 50 3.49 8.20 -5.95
N THR A 51 4.64 7.88 -5.35
CA THR A 51 5.91 8.56 -5.67
C THR A 51 6.40 8.28 -7.08
N GLU A 52 6.29 7.03 -7.56
CA GLU A 52 6.64 6.68 -8.94
C GLU A 52 5.74 7.38 -9.96
N LYS A 53 4.44 7.50 -9.66
CA LYS A 53 3.51 8.25 -10.51
C LYS A 53 3.91 9.73 -10.63
N ALA A 54 4.26 10.36 -9.50
CA ALA A 54 4.72 11.75 -9.50
C ALA A 54 6.00 11.95 -10.33
N LYS A 55 6.99 11.04 -10.19
CA LYS A 55 8.20 11.04 -11.01
C LYS A 55 7.88 10.91 -12.51
N LEU A 56 6.91 10.07 -12.86
CA LEU A 56 6.50 9.86 -14.25
C LEU A 56 5.81 11.09 -14.84
N ASP A 57 5.02 11.81 -14.05
CA ASP A 57 4.40 13.07 -14.47
C ASP A 57 5.45 14.18 -14.65
N GLU A 58 6.48 14.23 -13.78
CA GLU A 58 7.62 15.14 -13.93
C GLU A 58 8.41 14.86 -15.22
N ILE A 59 8.72 13.59 -15.51
CA ILE A 59 9.41 13.17 -16.74
C ILE A 59 8.61 13.60 -17.98
N LYS A 60 7.28 13.42 -17.98
CA LYS A 60 6.43 13.85 -19.10
C LYS A 60 6.49 15.36 -19.32
N ALA A 61 6.40 16.14 -18.24
CA ALA A 61 6.46 17.60 -18.32
C ALA A 61 7.83 18.09 -18.83
N ASN A 62 8.93 17.47 -18.38
CA ASN A 62 10.27 17.79 -18.85
C ASN A 62 10.44 17.45 -20.33
N ARG A 63 9.96 16.27 -20.77
CA ARG A 63 9.98 15.86 -22.17
C ARG A 63 9.22 16.82 -23.08
N GLU A 64 8.06 17.29 -22.66
CA GLU A 64 7.27 18.26 -23.42
C GLU A 64 8.01 19.59 -23.57
N LYS A 65 8.69 20.07 -22.52
CA LYS A 65 9.51 21.28 -22.59
C LYS A 65 10.70 21.11 -23.53
N GLU A 66 11.41 19.98 -23.45
CA GLU A 66 12.53 19.66 -24.33
C GLU A 66 12.09 19.60 -25.80
N GLU A 67 10.94 18.98 -26.07
CA GLU A 67 10.39 18.91 -27.43
C GLU A 67 10.02 20.30 -27.96
N GLN A 68 9.43 21.16 -27.13
CA GLN A 68 9.17 22.55 -27.50
C GLN A 68 10.46 23.34 -27.79
N GLU A 69 11.51 23.17 -26.99
CA GLU A 69 12.83 23.77 -27.28
C GLU A 69 13.38 23.27 -28.61
N TYR A 70 13.34 21.97 -28.84
CA TYR A 70 13.82 21.36 -30.08
C TYR A 70 13.08 21.89 -31.32
N GLN A 71 11.75 22.03 -31.25
CA GLN A 71 10.97 22.62 -32.35
C GLN A 71 11.35 24.08 -32.63
N LYS A 72 11.65 24.87 -31.59
CA LYS A 72 12.15 26.25 -31.78
C LYS A 72 13.50 26.26 -32.49
N MET A 73 14.43 25.39 -32.08
CA MET A 73 15.75 25.26 -32.71
C MET A 73 15.62 24.87 -34.19
N ILE A 74 14.80 23.86 -34.49
CA ILE A 74 14.54 23.44 -35.88
C ILE A 74 13.99 24.60 -36.71
N LYS A 75 13.03 25.34 -36.17
CA LYS A 75 12.42 26.46 -36.88
C LYS A 75 13.47 27.53 -37.22
N ALA A 76 14.28 27.92 -36.23
CA ALA A 76 15.33 28.91 -36.41
C ALA A 76 16.39 28.46 -37.44
N LEU A 77 16.80 27.19 -37.40
CA LEU A 77 17.79 26.64 -38.33
C LEU A 77 17.27 26.47 -39.77
N LYS A 78 15.97 26.22 -39.94
CA LYS A 78 15.34 26.09 -41.26
C LYS A 78 15.02 27.42 -41.91
N GLU A 79 14.93 28.51 -41.14
CA GLU A 79 14.59 29.83 -41.65
C GLU A 79 15.77 30.42 -42.44
N PRO A 80 15.64 30.62 -43.77
CA PRO A 80 16.73 31.15 -44.56
C PRO A 80 16.94 32.63 -44.23
N VAL A 81 18.16 33.01 -43.87
CA VAL A 81 18.51 34.42 -43.67
C VAL A 81 18.76 35.07 -45.03
N ASN A 82 17.70 35.56 -45.67
CA ASN A 82 17.81 36.27 -46.93
C ASN A 82 18.31 37.70 -46.68
N THR A 83 19.63 37.86 -46.71
CA THR A 83 20.29 39.07 -46.21
C THR A 83 20.61 40.06 -47.32
N LYS A 84 20.13 41.31 -47.19
CA LYS A 84 20.73 42.44 -47.91
C LYS A 84 21.95 42.91 -47.12
N TYR A 85 23.10 42.91 -47.75
CA TYR A 85 24.35 43.40 -47.16
C TYR A 85 24.96 44.48 -48.04
N GLU A 86 25.71 45.38 -47.42
CA GLU A 86 26.52 46.38 -48.10
C GLU A 86 27.99 46.10 -47.86
N TYR A 87 28.87 46.61 -48.71
CA TYR A 87 30.30 46.51 -48.47
C TYR A 87 30.77 47.69 -47.64
N GLU A 88 31.68 47.44 -46.69
CA GLU A 88 32.36 48.53 -46.00
C GLU A 88 33.38 49.16 -46.96
N TYR A 89 33.47 50.49 -46.95
CA TYR A 89 34.45 51.25 -47.71
C TYR A 89 35.28 52.10 -46.76
N LYS A 90 36.61 52.04 -46.89
CA LYS A 90 37.53 52.83 -46.08
C LYS A 90 38.28 53.84 -46.93
N LYS A 91 38.60 54.96 -46.30
CA LYS A 91 39.55 55.94 -46.86
C LYS A 91 40.97 55.58 -46.42
N PRO A 92 41.97 55.68 -47.31
CA PRO A 92 43.36 55.43 -46.94
C PRO A 92 43.93 56.52 -46.00
N ASN A 93 43.44 57.77 -46.10
CA ASN A 93 43.72 58.82 -45.12
C ASN A 93 42.52 59.79 -44.97
N LEU A 94 42.56 60.71 -44.00
CA LEU A 94 41.45 61.65 -43.71
C LEU A 94 41.08 62.58 -44.87
N PHE A 95 42.03 62.87 -45.76
CA PHE A 95 41.91 63.84 -46.85
C PHE A 95 41.74 63.19 -48.23
N SER A 96 41.82 61.86 -48.34
CA SER A 96 41.63 61.14 -49.60
C SER A 96 40.18 61.22 -50.07
N GLU A 97 39.99 61.49 -51.37
CA GLU A 97 38.70 61.39 -52.04
C GLU A 97 38.36 59.94 -52.38
N GLU A 98 39.38 59.15 -52.75
CA GLU A 98 39.25 57.74 -53.09
C GLU A 98 38.91 56.88 -51.86
N ARG A 99 37.98 55.94 -52.06
CA ARG A 99 37.63 54.90 -51.09
C ARG A 99 37.91 53.55 -51.71
N TYR A 100 38.49 52.64 -50.95
CA TYR A 100 38.61 51.24 -51.36
C TYR A 100 37.59 50.41 -50.61
N LYS A 101 37.04 49.42 -51.32
CA LYS A 101 36.17 48.39 -50.77
C LYS A 101 36.99 47.53 -49.82
N THR A 102 36.53 47.30 -48.59
CA THR A 102 37.14 46.32 -47.69
C THR A 102 36.51 44.94 -47.94
N ASP A 103 37.15 43.90 -47.40
CA ASP A 103 36.58 42.54 -47.41
C ASP A 103 35.45 42.37 -46.38
N ASN A 104 35.15 43.42 -45.59
CA ASN A 104 34.08 43.39 -44.61
C ASN A 104 32.74 43.78 -45.25
N VAL A 105 31.67 43.18 -44.73
CA VAL A 105 30.30 43.50 -45.10
C VAL A 105 29.58 44.12 -43.90
N ILE A 106 28.70 45.08 -44.19
CA ILE A 106 27.81 45.72 -43.23
C ILE A 106 26.44 45.05 -43.36
N VAL A 107 25.94 44.56 -42.23
CA VAL A 107 24.60 43.97 -42.11
C VAL A 107 23.79 44.73 -41.07
N SER A 108 22.47 44.63 -41.15
CA SER A 108 21.60 45.18 -40.10
C SER A 108 21.85 44.47 -38.76
N LYS A 109 21.66 45.18 -37.65
CA LYS A 109 21.76 44.57 -36.32
C LYS A 109 20.82 43.37 -36.17
N ALA A 110 19.58 43.50 -36.64
CA ALA A 110 18.58 42.42 -36.59
C ALA A 110 19.06 41.16 -37.32
N THR A 111 19.69 41.32 -38.48
CA THR A 111 20.32 40.21 -39.20
C THR A 111 21.44 39.57 -38.40
N MET A 112 22.33 40.38 -37.82
CA MET A 112 23.44 39.87 -37.02
C MET A 112 22.93 39.07 -35.82
N ASP A 113 21.87 39.55 -35.16
CA ASP A 113 21.23 38.86 -34.04
C ASP A 113 20.64 37.51 -34.49
N GLN A 114 19.94 37.44 -35.64
CA GLN A 114 19.42 36.19 -36.22
C GLN A 114 20.53 35.19 -36.57
N LEU A 115 21.60 35.65 -37.24
CA LEU A 115 22.75 34.80 -37.59
C LEU A 115 23.45 34.26 -36.33
N SER A 116 23.59 35.10 -35.30
CA SER A 116 24.13 34.70 -34.01
C SER A 116 23.27 33.64 -33.33
N GLU A 117 21.94 33.82 -33.34
CA GLU A 117 20.99 32.86 -32.79
C GLU A 117 21.07 31.50 -33.52
N GLN A 118 21.06 31.51 -34.86
CA GLN A 118 21.24 30.29 -35.67
C GLN A 118 22.59 29.60 -35.40
N ALA A 119 23.68 30.35 -35.30
CA ALA A 119 24.99 29.81 -34.99
C ALA A 119 25.09 29.23 -33.57
N GLN A 120 24.33 29.78 -32.61
CA GLN A 120 24.22 29.21 -31.27
C GLN A 120 23.45 27.90 -31.28
N TYR A 121 22.30 27.83 -31.95
CA TYR A 121 21.54 26.58 -32.07
C TYR A 121 22.35 25.51 -32.81
N GLY A 122 23.02 25.86 -33.91
CA GLY A 122 23.89 24.96 -34.66
C GLY A 122 24.98 24.34 -33.77
N ARG A 123 25.66 25.18 -32.96
CA ARG A 123 26.66 24.70 -31.98
C ARG A 123 26.07 23.79 -30.91
N ARG A 124 24.84 24.04 -30.47
CA ARG A 124 24.15 23.21 -29.46
C ARG A 124 23.78 21.84 -30.02
N ILE A 125 23.35 21.74 -31.28
CA ILE A 125 22.89 20.48 -31.87
C ILE A 125 24.01 19.66 -32.52
N ALA A 126 25.12 20.27 -32.92
CA ALA A 126 26.19 19.61 -33.65
C ALA A 126 26.75 18.35 -32.95
N PRO A 127 27.02 18.35 -31.62
CA PRO A 127 27.52 17.16 -30.94
C PRO A 127 26.53 15.99 -30.97
N ASP A 128 25.24 16.26 -30.74
CA ASP A 128 24.20 15.23 -30.77
C ASP A 128 24.00 14.69 -32.19
N TYR A 129 24.12 15.54 -33.21
CA TYR A 129 24.07 15.13 -34.61
C TYR A 129 25.26 14.23 -34.98
N GLU A 130 26.47 14.58 -34.56
CA GLU A 130 27.67 13.75 -34.77
C GLU A 130 27.50 12.38 -34.11
N LYS A 131 27.03 12.32 -32.86
CA LYS A 131 26.74 11.06 -32.16
C LYS A 131 25.68 10.21 -32.89
N LEU A 132 24.64 10.85 -33.42
CA LEU A 132 23.59 10.16 -34.17
C LEU A 132 24.15 9.57 -35.48
N MET A 133 24.93 10.36 -36.22
CA MET A 133 25.54 9.94 -37.48
C MET A 133 26.56 8.82 -37.29
N ASN A 134 27.30 8.84 -36.17
CA ASN A 134 28.28 7.82 -35.82
C ASN A 134 27.63 6.55 -35.23
N GLY A 135 26.32 6.54 -34.99
CA GLY A 135 25.60 5.40 -34.43
C GLY A 135 25.76 5.21 -32.91
N GLU A 136 26.54 6.06 -32.23
CA GLU A 136 26.76 6.00 -30.78
C GLU A 136 25.44 6.13 -30.01
N ARG A 137 24.56 7.04 -30.44
CA ARG A 137 23.25 7.25 -29.81
C ARG A 137 22.35 6.01 -29.88
N TYR A 138 22.49 5.20 -30.94
CA TYR A 138 21.73 3.96 -31.09
C TYR A 138 22.25 2.88 -30.12
N GLN A 139 23.56 2.82 -29.90
CA GLN A 139 24.18 1.90 -28.95
C GLN A 139 23.78 2.24 -27.51
N GLU A 140 23.91 3.51 -27.12
CA GLU A 140 23.47 4.01 -25.80
C GLU A 140 21.99 3.65 -25.54
N LEU A 141 21.12 3.89 -26.53
CA LEU A 141 19.70 3.59 -26.41
C LEU A 141 19.42 2.08 -26.30
N GLN A 142 20.19 1.25 -27.00
CA GLN A 142 20.02 -0.20 -26.94
C GLN A 142 20.42 -0.75 -25.56
N GLU A 143 21.54 -0.28 -25.00
CA GLU A 143 21.99 -0.65 -23.65
C GLU A 143 20.96 -0.24 -22.59
N ASP A 144 20.44 0.99 -22.67
CA ASP A 144 19.38 1.47 -21.76
C ASP A 144 18.10 0.64 -21.86
N LEU A 145 17.70 0.25 -23.07
CA LEU A 145 16.54 -0.61 -23.29
C LEU A 145 16.74 -2.01 -22.72
N GLU A 146 17.95 -2.58 -22.84
CA GLU A 146 18.29 -3.88 -22.26
C GLU A 146 18.24 -3.81 -20.72
N LEU A 147 18.86 -2.80 -20.12
CA LEU A 147 18.81 -2.55 -18.68
C LEU A 147 17.38 -2.36 -18.15
N GLN A 148 16.53 -1.62 -18.88
CA GLN A 148 15.13 -1.45 -18.50
C GLN A 148 14.35 -2.76 -18.61
N ARG A 149 14.57 -3.56 -19.65
CA ARG A 149 13.94 -4.87 -19.82
C ARG A 149 14.32 -5.81 -18.69
N GLU A 150 15.59 -5.85 -18.29
CA GLU A 150 16.04 -6.67 -17.16
C GLU A 150 15.34 -6.29 -15.85
N LYS A 151 15.23 -4.99 -15.57
CA LYS A 151 14.50 -4.48 -14.39
C LYS A 151 13.03 -4.87 -14.40
N ILE A 152 12.36 -4.77 -15.55
CA ILE A 152 10.96 -5.18 -15.70
C ILE A 152 10.81 -6.68 -15.44
N ILE A 153 11.68 -7.51 -16.02
CA ILE A 153 11.67 -8.96 -15.80
C ILE A 153 11.89 -9.30 -14.31
N GLU A 154 12.80 -8.60 -13.64
CA GLU A 154 13.04 -8.79 -12.20
C GLU A 154 11.82 -8.42 -11.37
N GLN A 155 11.17 -7.29 -11.66
CA GLN A 155 9.95 -6.85 -10.98
C GLN A 155 8.78 -7.81 -11.22
N ASP A 156 8.59 -8.28 -12.45
CA ASP A 156 7.56 -9.26 -12.80
C ASP A 156 7.75 -10.56 -12.02
N ASN A 157 8.99 -11.04 -11.90
CA ASN A 157 9.33 -12.20 -11.10
C ASN A 157 9.02 -12.01 -9.61
N LYS A 158 9.36 -10.83 -9.04
CA LYS A 158 9.02 -10.49 -7.65
C LYS A 158 7.50 -10.46 -7.44
N MET A 159 6.76 -9.84 -8.37
CA MET A 159 5.30 -9.74 -8.31
C MET A 159 4.63 -11.12 -8.45
N ALA A 160 5.13 -11.98 -9.35
CA ALA A 160 4.64 -13.35 -9.50
C ALA A 160 4.84 -14.17 -8.22
N ASN A 161 6.00 -14.05 -7.57
CA ASN A 161 6.28 -14.71 -6.30
C ASN A 161 5.40 -14.19 -5.17
N ALA A 162 5.22 -12.86 -5.06
CA ALA A 162 4.30 -12.26 -4.09
C ALA A 162 2.86 -12.76 -4.28
N LYS A 163 2.39 -12.86 -5.53
CA LYS A 163 1.07 -13.39 -5.86
C LYS A 163 0.90 -14.85 -5.47
N ARG A 164 1.93 -15.69 -5.68
CA ARG A 164 1.92 -17.09 -5.23
C ARG A 164 1.83 -17.19 -3.71
N ASN A 165 2.61 -16.39 -2.98
CA ASN A 165 2.58 -16.38 -1.52
C ASN A 165 1.22 -15.90 -0.98
N TYR A 166 0.67 -14.83 -1.55
CA TYR A 166 -0.67 -14.37 -1.21
C TYR A 166 -1.74 -15.45 -1.37
N ASN A 167 -1.71 -16.18 -2.50
CA ASN A 167 -2.66 -17.27 -2.73
C ASN A 167 -2.52 -18.42 -1.73
N LYS A 168 -1.28 -18.78 -1.34
CA LYS A 168 -1.03 -19.79 -0.31
C LYS A 168 -1.62 -19.37 1.04
N ILE A 169 -1.32 -18.15 1.48
CA ILE A 169 -1.83 -17.62 2.75
C ILE A 169 -3.37 -17.56 2.73
N LYS A 170 -3.96 -17.20 1.59
CA LYS A 170 -5.42 -17.19 1.43
C LYS A 170 -6.01 -18.60 1.59
N GLN A 171 -5.40 -19.61 0.96
CA GLN A 171 -5.82 -21.00 1.10
C GLN A 171 -5.69 -21.49 2.54
N GLU A 172 -4.55 -21.24 3.19
CA GLU A 172 -4.32 -21.59 4.60
C GLU A 172 -5.36 -20.93 5.51
N LYS A 173 -5.70 -19.66 5.25
CA LYS A 173 -6.75 -18.95 5.99
C LYS A 173 -8.13 -19.60 5.81
N ASP A 174 -8.49 -19.98 4.59
CA ASP A 174 -9.77 -20.62 4.30
C ASP A 174 -9.85 -22.00 4.97
N GLU A 175 -8.77 -22.78 4.94
CA GLU A 175 -8.65 -24.07 5.64
C GLU A 175 -8.78 -23.89 7.16
N MET A 176 -8.14 -22.87 7.73
CA MET A 176 -8.27 -22.58 9.15
C MET A 176 -9.67 -22.14 9.57
N ILE A 177 -10.37 -21.36 8.74
CA ILE A 177 -11.76 -21.01 9.01
C ILE A 177 -12.63 -22.26 9.04
N LYS A 178 -12.36 -23.22 8.14
CA LYS A 178 -13.05 -24.51 8.09
C LYS A 178 -12.74 -25.36 9.32
N ASP A 179 -11.46 -25.54 9.68
CA ASP A 179 -11.04 -26.28 10.88
C ASP A 179 -11.60 -25.66 12.16
N GLN A 180 -11.63 -24.32 12.25
CA GLN A 180 -12.25 -23.63 13.36
C GLN A 180 -13.76 -23.92 13.46
N LYS A 181 -14.45 -23.97 12.32
CA LYS A 181 -15.88 -24.30 12.27
C LYS A 181 -16.12 -25.74 12.73
N GLU A 182 -15.31 -26.69 12.27
CA GLU A 182 -15.37 -28.11 12.66
C GLU A 182 -15.06 -28.29 14.16
N THR A 183 -14.02 -27.63 14.66
CA THR A 183 -13.66 -27.62 16.09
C THR A 183 -14.80 -27.05 16.95
N ASN A 184 -15.39 -25.93 16.55
CA ASN A 184 -16.53 -25.33 17.27
C ASN A 184 -17.74 -26.28 17.30
N GLN A 185 -18.01 -26.99 16.21
CA GLN A 185 -19.09 -27.99 16.17
C GLN A 185 -18.83 -29.18 17.10
N LEU A 186 -17.58 -29.67 17.16
CA LEU A 186 -17.21 -30.75 18.08
C LEU A 186 -17.34 -30.33 19.54
N LEU A 187 -16.86 -29.13 19.88
CA LEU A 187 -16.99 -28.58 21.23
C LEU A 187 -18.47 -28.39 21.62
N ASN A 188 -19.30 -27.90 20.69
CA ASN A 188 -20.73 -27.75 20.91
C ASN A 188 -21.43 -29.11 21.17
N LYS A 189 -21.11 -30.14 20.38
CA LYS A 189 -21.58 -31.51 20.66
C LYS A 189 -21.14 -32.03 22.03
N THR A 190 -19.90 -31.73 22.43
CA THR A 190 -19.34 -32.12 23.74
C THR A 190 -20.07 -31.43 24.88
N CYS A 191 -20.36 -30.14 24.73
CA CYS A 191 -21.23 -29.38 25.63
C CYS A 191 -22.62 -30.04 25.76
N GLY A 192 -23.20 -30.53 24.67
CA GLY A 192 -24.48 -31.25 24.70
C GLY A 192 -24.43 -32.57 25.49
N VAL A 193 -23.35 -33.35 25.35
CA VAL A 193 -23.14 -34.56 26.15
C VAL A 193 -23.04 -34.22 27.64
N ILE A 194 -22.23 -33.21 27.99
CA ILE A 194 -22.08 -32.77 29.39
C ILE A 194 -23.43 -32.31 29.93
N LYS A 195 -24.18 -31.49 29.18
CA LYS A 195 -25.51 -31.02 29.57
C LYS A 195 -26.47 -32.18 29.83
N GLY A 196 -26.47 -33.19 28.96
CA GLY A 196 -27.27 -34.41 29.14
C GLY A 196 -26.93 -35.20 30.41
N TRP A 197 -25.67 -35.17 30.84
CA TRP A 197 -25.21 -35.88 32.05
C TRP A 197 -25.47 -35.12 33.35
N VAL A 198 -25.18 -33.81 33.38
CA VAL A 198 -25.24 -33.00 34.62
C VAL A 198 -26.59 -32.32 34.81
N GLY A 199 -27.41 -32.26 33.77
CA GLY A 199 -28.70 -31.58 33.76
C GLY A 199 -28.60 -30.06 33.63
N GLU A 200 -29.70 -29.45 33.19
CA GLU A 200 -29.81 -28.04 32.79
C GLU A 200 -29.28 -27.05 33.84
N LYS A 201 -29.66 -27.21 35.11
CA LYS A 201 -29.32 -26.28 36.19
C LYS A 201 -27.83 -26.25 36.52
N ILE A 202 -27.17 -27.40 36.47
CA ILE A 202 -25.72 -27.50 36.76
C ILE A 202 -24.93 -27.01 35.54
N TYR A 203 -25.43 -27.32 34.33
CA TYR A 203 -24.87 -26.84 33.08
C TYR A 203 -24.87 -25.30 32.99
N HIS A 204 -26.01 -24.65 33.26
CA HIS A 204 -26.13 -23.18 33.26
C HIS A 204 -25.18 -22.49 34.24
N LYS A 205 -24.96 -23.07 35.43
CA LYS A 205 -23.96 -22.55 36.38
C LYS A 205 -22.54 -22.65 35.83
N GLY A 206 -22.20 -23.76 35.17
CA GLY A 206 -20.89 -23.97 34.55
C GLY A 206 -20.62 -22.99 33.42
N ILE A 207 -21.56 -22.83 32.48
CA ILE A 207 -21.39 -21.90 31.35
C ILE A 207 -21.43 -20.44 31.81
N ASP A 208 -22.16 -20.11 32.88
CA ASP A 208 -22.17 -18.75 33.44
C ASP A 208 -20.82 -18.34 34.03
N TYR A 209 -20.17 -19.27 34.73
CA TYR A 209 -18.82 -19.11 35.24
C TYR A 209 -17.84 -18.88 34.09
N VAL A 210 -17.87 -19.73 33.07
CA VAL A 210 -17.00 -19.62 31.89
C VAL A 210 -17.25 -18.31 31.13
N ASP A 211 -18.51 -17.95 30.89
CA ASP A 211 -18.91 -16.73 30.19
C ASP A 211 -18.39 -15.46 30.88
N THR A 212 -18.46 -15.43 32.21
CA THR A 212 -18.01 -14.31 33.02
C THR A 212 -16.47 -14.19 33.01
N HIS A 213 -15.75 -15.31 33.10
CA HIS A 213 -14.28 -15.33 33.05
C HIS A 213 -13.73 -15.04 31.64
N MET A 214 -14.50 -15.36 30.60
CA MET A 214 -14.16 -15.11 29.20
C MET A 214 -14.69 -13.78 28.66
N GLN A 215 -15.06 -12.86 29.55
CA GLN A 215 -15.53 -11.51 29.20
C GLN A 215 -16.66 -11.50 28.16
N ARG A 216 -17.59 -12.45 28.23
CA ARG A 216 -18.79 -12.52 27.37
C ARG A 216 -18.47 -12.65 25.89
N ASN A 217 -17.42 -13.40 25.56
CA ASN A 217 -17.03 -13.64 24.18
C ASN A 217 -18.11 -14.44 23.41
N GLN A 218 -18.74 -13.79 22.43
CA GLN A 218 -19.84 -14.37 21.64
C GLN A 218 -19.47 -15.69 20.95
N LYS A 219 -18.20 -15.87 20.55
CA LYS A 219 -17.75 -17.12 19.92
C LYS A 219 -17.81 -18.30 20.89
N ILE A 220 -17.49 -18.06 22.15
CA ILE A 220 -17.51 -19.09 23.21
C ILE A 220 -18.95 -19.36 23.64
N ARG A 221 -19.79 -18.31 23.75
CA ARG A 221 -21.24 -18.47 23.96
C ARG A 221 -21.87 -19.36 22.90
N ASN A 222 -21.61 -19.09 21.62
CA ASN A 222 -22.14 -19.89 20.51
C ASN A 222 -21.72 -21.38 20.58
N ILE A 223 -20.52 -21.67 21.10
CA ILE A 223 -20.07 -23.05 21.31
C ILE A 223 -20.83 -23.71 22.46
N MET A 224 -21.09 -22.98 23.54
CA MET A 224 -21.79 -23.49 24.73
C MET A 224 -23.33 -23.49 24.60
N THR A 225 -23.89 -22.82 23.59
CA THR A 225 -25.33 -22.86 23.33
C THR A 225 -25.69 -24.14 22.58
N VAL A 226 -26.20 -25.15 23.29
CA VAL A 226 -26.56 -26.44 22.70
C VAL A 226 -27.99 -26.42 22.17
N ASP A 227 -28.89 -25.70 22.84
CA ASP A 227 -30.30 -25.57 22.48
C ASP A 227 -30.88 -24.17 22.79
N GLU A 228 -32.18 -24.00 22.53
CA GLU A 228 -32.88 -22.71 22.70
C GLU A 228 -33.02 -22.28 24.18
N ASN A 229 -32.89 -23.21 25.13
CA ASN A 229 -32.92 -22.87 26.56
C ASN A 229 -31.62 -22.18 26.99
N ASP A 230 -30.47 -22.62 26.48
CA ASP A 230 -29.17 -21.98 26.73
C ASP A 230 -29.11 -20.59 26.09
N LYS A 231 -29.68 -20.44 24.89
CA LYS A 231 -29.83 -19.15 24.23
C LYS A 231 -30.68 -18.19 25.08
N SER A 232 -31.84 -18.66 25.54
CA SER A 232 -32.72 -17.91 26.43
C SER A 232 -32.05 -17.54 27.76
N PHE A 233 -31.16 -18.39 28.26
CA PHE A 233 -30.36 -18.12 29.45
C PHE A 233 -29.41 -16.93 29.23
N PHE A 234 -28.62 -16.92 28.15
CA PHE A 234 -27.73 -15.81 27.82
C PHE A 234 -28.48 -14.50 27.55
N GLU A 235 -29.60 -14.56 26.82
CA GLU A 235 -30.44 -13.37 26.56
C GLU A 235 -31.05 -12.78 27.85
N LYS A 236 -31.41 -13.62 28.82
CA LYS A 236 -31.87 -13.16 30.14
C LYS A 236 -30.73 -12.50 30.90
N LYS A 237 -29.53 -13.10 30.87
CA LYS A 237 -28.33 -12.55 31.52
C LYS A 237 -27.97 -11.16 30.97
N ASP A 238 -27.97 -11.01 29.64
CA ASP A 238 -27.63 -9.73 29.00
C ASP A 238 -28.67 -8.65 29.31
N ARG A 239 -29.96 -8.99 29.33
CA ARG A 239 -31.05 -8.08 29.77
C ARG A 239 -30.87 -7.58 31.20
N VAL A 240 -30.53 -8.48 32.13
CA VAL A 240 -30.30 -8.12 33.54
C VAL A 240 -29.09 -7.19 33.70
N ILE A 241 -28.04 -7.39 32.90
CA ILE A 241 -26.85 -6.53 32.95
C ILE A 241 -27.14 -5.15 32.38
N LEU A 242 -27.85 -5.07 31.25
CA LEU A 242 -28.29 -3.80 30.67
C LEU A 242 -29.16 -3.02 31.65
N GLN A 243 -30.07 -3.70 32.35
CA GLN A 243 -30.91 -3.09 33.37
C GLN A 243 -30.09 -2.53 34.54
N LYS A 244 -29.12 -3.30 35.06
CA LYS A 244 -28.22 -2.83 36.13
C LYS A 244 -27.35 -1.65 35.71
N GLN A 245 -26.89 -1.63 34.46
CA GLN A 245 -26.13 -0.50 33.92
C GLN A 245 -27.00 0.76 33.78
N PHE A 246 -28.25 0.59 33.36
CA PHE A 246 -29.22 1.68 33.26
C PHE A 246 -29.57 2.25 34.65
N GLU A 247 -29.83 1.38 35.63
CA GLU A 247 -30.12 1.76 37.03
C GLU A 247 -28.94 2.50 37.67
N GLN A 248 -27.70 2.05 37.44
CA GLN A 248 -26.48 2.73 37.90
C GLN A 248 -26.31 4.11 37.26
N GLN A 249 -26.63 4.27 35.97
CA GLN A 249 -26.58 5.57 35.29
C GLN A 249 -27.66 6.54 35.77
N SER A 250 -28.84 6.07 36.17
CA SER A 250 -29.88 6.91 36.79
C SER A 250 -29.50 7.39 38.18
N ILE A 251 -28.83 6.56 38.99
CA ILE A 251 -28.37 6.93 40.35
C ILE A 251 -27.27 8.00 40.30
N VAL A 252 -26.34 7.92 39.35
CA VAL A 252 -25.30 8.95 39.16
C VAL A 252 -25.92 10.30 38.76
N LYS A 253 -26.99 10.31 37.95
CA LYS A 253 -27.72 11.54 37.57
C LYS A 253 -28.57 12.14 38.70
N GLU A 254 -28.95 11.35 39.71
CA GLU A 254 -29.66 11.84 40.90
C GLU A 254 -28.69 12.40 41.96
N GLN A 255 -27.47 11.86 42.07
CA GLN A 255 -26.44 12.38 42.99
C GLN A 255 -25.84 13.73 42.54
N ASP A 256 -25.84 14.02 41.23
CA ASP A 256 -25.33 15.28 40.66
C ASP A 256 -26.28 16.48 40.81
N LYS A 257 -27.41 16.31 41.53
CA LYS A 257 -28.39 17.37 41.83
C LYS A 257 -28.36 17.82 43.30
N GLY A 258 -27.30 17.48 44.05
CA GLY A 258 -27.13 17.84 45.45
C GLY A 258 -26.35 19.14 45.65
N PHE A 259 -27.08 20.25 45.84
CA PHE A 259 -26.73 21.44 46.62
C PHE A 259 -25.35 22.10 46.40
N ASP A 260 -25.32 23.14 45.55
CA ASP A 260 -24.49 24.33 45.81
C ASP A 260 -25.32 25.32 46.64
N LEU A 261 -25.12 25.32 47.95
CA LEU A 261 -25.45 26.42 48.84
C LEU A 261 -24.14 26.85 49.50
N ASP A 262 -23.39 27.72 48.83
CA ASP A 262 -22.39 28.55 49.49
C ASP A 262 -22.86 30.01 49.40
N LEU A 263 -23.03 30.56 50.61
CA LEU A 263 -23.46 31.91 50.98
C LEU A 263 -22.23 32.78 51.22
#